data_AF-A0A1V3PZX1-F1
#
_entry.id   AF-A0A1V3PZX1-F1
#
_cell.length_a   1.000
_cell.length_b   1.000
_cell.length_c   1.000
_cell.angle_alpha   90.00
_cell.angle_beta   90.00
_cell.angle_gamma   90.00
#
_symmetry.space_group_name_H-M   'P 1'
#
loop_
_entity.id
_entity.type
_entity.pdbx_description
1 polymer ?
#
loop_
_entity_poly.entity_id
_entity_poly.type
_entity_poly.pdbx_seq_one_letter_code
_entity_poly.pdbx_strand_id
1 'polypeptide(L)'
;MQGSSKRFFSLQHPDLVTKMPFSTSHSRLSALLRPCWIPLFLWPVAWSALAIAATPPPNLQGTWDVVQVAVDQQDQSHWLYFPDDPRLLGRELRISASGISLNDDSRDCQKPVLSSLPKTSLQKFIGQSFPRPEHFQTPTYPTLSDYGLKLADAAVSPWQASCTPDASQWNHAWFILLSPDRLLTNDDNSGFVLVLRRRAGSTSIRPSFACDKAQSAAERTICTSQTLAGYDRSVTAAYHRALATAGDDTSSLKQEQISWLNTRNACNTDTECLAKSMRERVDQLMQQ
;
A
#
# COMPACT_ATOMS: atom_id res chain seq x y z
N MET A 1 -43.42 -21.25 36.50
CA MET A 1 -43.68 -19.80 36.62
C MET A 1 -42.87 -19.12 35.51
N GLN A 2 -43.51 -18.83 34.37
CA GLN A 2 -43.81 -17.48 33.85
C GLN A 2 -42.53 -16.64 33.61
N GLY A 3 -42.22 -16.11 32.42
CA GLY A 3 -42.89 -16.09 31.13
C GLY A 3 -42.21 -15.11 30.16
N SER A 4 -42.58 -15.21 28.86
CA SER A 4 -42.71 -14.14 27.83
C SER A 4 -41.51 -13.23 27.52
N SER A 5 -41.26 -12.71 26.31
CA SER A 5 -41.82 -12.79 24.95
C SER A 5 -40.97 -11.76 24.16
N LYS A 6 -40.48 -12.07 22.96
CA LYS A 6 -40.16 -11.02 21.97
C LYS A 6 -40.61 -11.48 20.59
N ARG A 7 -41.67 -10.82 20.10
CA ARG A 7 -42.25 -10.97 18.77
C ARG A 7 -41.38 -10.28 17.73
N PHE A 8 -41.17 -10.95 16.60
CA PHE A 8 -40.74 -10.36 15.34
C PHE A 8 -41.87 -9.48 14.78
N PHE A 9 -41.55 -8.24 14.40
CA PHE A 9 -42.41 -7.39 13.58
C PHE A 9 -41.79 -7.30 12.18
N SER A 10 -42.47 -7.91 11.21
CA SER A 10 -42.26 -7.72 9.78
C SER A 10 -43.15 -6.56 9.33
N LEU A 11 -42.57 -5.55 8.68
CA LEU A 11 -43.31 -4.44 8.07
C LEU A 11 -43.06 -4.48 6.55
N GLN A 12 -44.02 -5.07 5.84
CA GLN A 12 -44.17 -4.93 4.39
C GLN A 12 -44.85 -3.59 4.09
N HIS A 13 -44.28 -2.83 3.14
CA HIS A 13 -44.91 -1.66 2.52
C HIS A 13 -45.35 -2.04 1.09
N PRO A 14 -46.59 -1.73 0.67
CA PRO A 14 -46.99 -1.75 -0.72
C PRO A 14 -47.30 -0.33 -1.24
N ASP A 15 -46.61 0.11 -2.28
CA ASP A 15 -46.99 1.31 -3.06
C ASP A 15 -47.09 0.89 -4.54
N LEU A 16 -48.31 0.75 -5.06
CA LEU A 16 -49.10 1.77 -5.77
C LEU A 16 -48.64 2.02 -7.21
N VAL A 17 -49.16 1.15 -8.09
CA VAL A 17 -49.23 1.32 -9.54
C VAL A 17 -50.18 2.47 -9.87
N THR A 18 -49.68 3.51 -10.55
CA THR A 18 -50.51 4.55 -11.17
C THR A 18 -50.39 4.52 -12.69
N LYS A 19 -51.54 4.36 -13.33
CA LYS A 19 -51.80 4.40 -14.78
C LYS A 19 -51.63 5.82 -15.32
N MET A 20 -50.99 5.97 -16.48
CA MET A 20 -51.10 7.17 -17.31
C MET A 20 -52.11 6.94 -18.44
N PRO A 21 -52.95 7.93 -18.81
CA PRO A 21 -53.92 7.78 -19.89
C PRO A 21 -53.34 8.15 -21.26
N PHE A 22 -53.87 7.44 -22.27
CA PHE A 22 -53.78 7.74 -23.70
C PHE A 22 -54.34 9.12 -24.04
N SER A 23 -53.69 9.84 -24.94
CA SER A 23 -54.34 10.87 -25.77
C SER A 23 -53.86 10.72 -27.21
N THR A 24 -54.80 10.38 -28.08
CA THR A 24 -54.71 10.39 -29.53
C THR A 24 -55.02 11.79 -30.05
N SER A 25 -54.21 12.29 -30.98
CA SER A 25 -54.64 13.37 -31.88
C SER A 25 -54.02 13.18 -33.26
N HIS A 26 -54.89 13.28 -34.25
CA HIS A 26 -54.69 13.01 -35.65
C HIS A 26 -54.20 14.25 -36.43
N SER A 27 -53.28 13.99 -37.36
CA SER A 27 -53.23 14.55 -38.72
C SER A 27 -53.01 16.07 -38.92
N ARG A 28 -51.95 16.40 -39.68
CA ARG A 28 -52.09 16.92 -41.06
C ARG A 28 -50.73 17.00 -41.77
N LEU A 29 -50.68 16.39 -42.95
CA LEU A 29 -49.64 16.56 -43.96
C LEU A 29 -49.61 18.00 -44.47
N SER A 30 -48.42 18.58 -44.60
CA SER A 30 -48.16 19.70 -45.49
C SER A 30 -46.72 19.60 -45.96
N ALA A 31 -46.57 19.18 -47.21
CA ALA A 31 -45.32 19.10 -47.93
C ALA A 31 -44.76 20.51 -48.16
N LEU A 32 -43.51 20.73 -47.77
CA LEU A 32 -42.72 21.88 -48.21
C LEU A 32 -41.34 21.37 -48.64
N LEU A 33 -41.07 21.56 -49.92
CA LEU A 33 -39.81 21.32 -50.60
C LEU A 33 -38.65 21.96 -49.84
N ARG A 34 -37.67 21.15 -49.39
CA ARG A 34 -36.40 21.63 -48.85
C ARG A 34 -35.31 21.54 -49.92
N PRO A 35 -34.47 22.57 -50.07
CA PRO A 35 -33.34 22.54 -51.00
C PRO A 35 -32.29 21.54 -50.49
N CYS A 36 -31.83 20.69 -51.40
CA CYS A 36 -30.79 19.69 -51.16
C CYS A 36 -29.44 20.41 -50.98
N TRP A 37 -29.00 20.60 -49.74
CA TRP A 37 -27.61 20.94 -49.42
C TRP A 37 -26.91 19.63 -49.06
N ILE A 38 -26.02 19.18 -49.93
CA ILE A 38 -25.12 18.05 -49.65
C ILE A 38 -24.02 18.58 -48.72
N PRO A 39 -23.96 18.18 -47.44
CA PRO A 39 -22.81 18.50 -46.62
C PRO A 39 -21.68 17.56 -47.03
N LEU A 40 -20.54 18.10 -47.48
CA LEU A 40 -19.30 17.35 -47.52
C LEU A 40 -18.97 16.94 -46.08
N PHE A 41 -19.25 15.69 -45.74
CA PHE A 41 -18.77 15.06 -44.51
C PHE A 41 -17.26 14.85 -44.65
N LEU A 42 -16.49 15.86 -44.25
CA LEU A 42 -15.11 15.66 -43.84
C LEU A 42 -15.16 14.81 -42.56
N TRP A 43 -15.01 13.50 -42.71
CA TRP A 43 -14.78 12.64 -41.55
C TRP A 43 -13.48 13.11 -40.89
N PRO A 44 -13.52 13.55 -39.63
CA PRO A 44 -12.29 13.82 -38.91
C PRO A 44 -11.56 12.48 -38.80
N VAL A 45 -10.38 12.40 -39.42
CA VAL A 45 -9.44 11.32 -39.18
C VAL A 45 -9.15 11.38 -37.69
N ALA A 46 -9.78 10.49 -36.93
CA ALA A 46 -9.52 10.36 -35.52
C ALA A 46 -8.07 9.91 -35.38
N TRP A 47 -7.18 10.85 -35.07
CA TRP A 47 -5.86 10.51 -34.56
C TRP A 47 -6.07 9.81 -33.22
N SER A 48 -6.11 8.49 -33.26
CA SER A 48 -5.90 7.67 -32.07
C SER A 48 -4.47 7.93 -31.61
N ALA A 49 -4.30 8.86 -30.67
CA ALA A 49 -3.05 9.01 -29.95
C ALA A 49 -2.80 7.69 -29.22
N LEU A 50 -1.85 6.89 -29.72
CA LEU A 50 -1.29 5.78 -28.97
C LEU A 50 -0.69 6.38 -27.69
N ALA A 51 -1.39 6.23 -26.57
CA ALA A 51 -0.84 6.54 -25.26
C ALA A 51 0.31 5.55 -25.01
N ILE A 52 1.54 5.98 -25.26
CA ILE A 52 2.72 5.23 -24.88
C ILE A 52 2.70 5.19 -23.35
N ALA A 53 2.61 3.98 -22.78
CA ALA A 53 2.74 3.76 -21.35
C ALA A 53 4.04 4.44 -20.89
N ALA A 54 3.91 5.49 -20.09
CA ALA A 54 5.05 6.24 -19.58
C ALA A 54 5.81 5.33 -18.61
N THR A 55 7.00 4.87 -19.02
CA THR A 55 7.91 4.14 -18.13
C THR A 55 8.22 4.99 -16.91
N PRO A 56 8.44 4.38 -15.72
CA PRO A 56 8.84 5.12 -14.54
C PRO A 56 10.03 6.05 -14.82
N PRO A 57 10.01 7.31 -14.34
CA PRO A 57 11.13 8.23 -14.47
C PRO A 57 12.45 7.58 -14.02
N PRO A 58 13.57 7.77 -14.75
CA PRO A 58 14.84 7.10 -14.43
C PRO A 58 15.34 7.34 -13.00
N ASN A 59 15.03 8.50 -12.43
CA ASN A 59 15.37 8.87 -11.06
C ASN A 59 14.52 8.16 -9.99
N LEU A 60 13.38 7.55 -10.35
CA LEU A 60 12.58 6.70 -9.45
C LEU A 60 12.96 5.22 -9.57
N GLN A 61 13.45 4.79 -10.74
CA GLN A 61 13.84 3.41 -10.97
C GLN A 61 14.97 2.95 -10.05
N GLY A 62 14.96 1.68 -9.68
CA GLY A 62 15.96 1.03 -8.86
C GLY A 62 15.38 0.29 -7.66
N THR A 63 16.29 -0.09 -6.76
CA THR A 63 15.98 -0.79 -5.51
C THR A 63 16.04 0.18 -4.34
N TRP A 64 15.02 0.12 -3.49
CA TRP A 64 14.82 0.99 -2.35
C TRP A 64 14.53 0.17 -1.11
N ASP A 65 15.03 0.60 0.04
CA ASP A 65 14.82 -0.05 1.32
C ASP A 65 13.90 0.81 2.18
N VAL A 66 12.84 0.21 2.72
CA VAL A 66 11.98 0.85 3.72
C VAL A 66 12.79 1.05 4.99
N VAL A 67 13.06 2.31 5.33
CA VAL A 67 13.86 2.70 6.51
C VAL A 67 13.03 3.30 7.63
N GLN A 68 11.78 3.65 7.36
CA GLN A 68 10.80 4.07 8.37
C GLN A 68 9.39 3.81 7.83
N VAL A 69 8.49 3.37 8.72
CA VAL A 69 7.05 3.26 8.46
C VAL A 69 6.38 4.35 9.29
N ALA A 70 5.98 5.43 8.62
CA ALA A 70 5.43 6.60 9.28
C ALA A 70 3.91 6.54 9.24
N VAL A 71 3.29 6.57 10.42
CA VAL A 71 1.83 6.57 10.61
C VAL A 71 1.43 7.77 11.43
N ASP A 72 0.20 8.26 11.25
CA ASP A 72 -0.29 9.41 11.98
C ASP A 72 -0.52 9.07 13.46
N GLN A 73 0.43 9.49 14.31
CA GLN A 73 0.47 9.25 15.77
C GLN A 73 -0.75 9.73 16.54
N GLN A 74 -1.56 10.60 15.94
CA GLN A 74 -2.79 11.14 16.53
C GLN A 74 -4.08 10.41 16.11
N ASP A 75 -4.02 9.43 15.20
CA ASP A 75 -5.18 8.66 14.71
C ASP A 75 -5.03 7.14 14.93
N GLN A 76 -4.63 6.76 16.15
CA GLN A 76 -4.18 5.38 16.46
C GLN A 76 -5.25 4.29 16.28
N SER A 77 -6.54 4.64 16.41
CA SER A 77 -7.63 3.66 16.34
C SER A 77 -7.88 3.09 14.94
N HIS A 78 -7.34 3.72 13.88
CA HIS A 78 -7.53 3.30 12.48
C HIS A 78 -6.28 2.68 11.85
N TRP A 79 -5.26 2.42 12.65
CA TRP A 79 -3.99 1.92 12.16
C TRP A 79 -4.07 0.47 11.69
N LEU A 80 -3.88 0.27 10.39
CA LEU A 80 -3.47 -1.02 9.87
C LEU A 80 -2.02 -1.35 10.28
N TYR A 81 -1.18 -0.34 10.40
CA TYR A 81 0.24 -0.44 10.74
C TYR A 81 0.61 0.50 11.89
N PHE A 82 1.63 0.12 12.66
CA PHE A 82 2.18 0.96 13.73
C PHE A 82 3.44 1.71 13.27
N PRO A 83 3.95 2.71 14.03
CA PRO A 83 5.23 3.33 13.73
C PRO A 83 6.33 2.27 13.62
N ASP A 84 7.07 2.31 12.52
CA ASP A 84 8.13 1.34 12.19
C ASP A 84 7.68 -0.12 12.21
N ASP A 85 6.45 -0.38 11.73
CA ASP A 85 5.84 -1.71 11.70
C ASP A 85 6.78 -2.78 11.11
N PRO A 86 7.08 -3.87 11.86
CA PRO A 86 7.97 -4.91 11.42
C PRO A 86 7.57 -5.61 10.11
N ARG A 87 6.28 -5.58 9.73
CA ARG A 87 5.80 -6.15 8.47
C ARG A 87 6.36 -5.43 7.25
N LEU A 88 6.61 -4.13 7.37
CA LEU A 88 7.04 -3.25 6.27
C LEU A 88 8.49 -2.75 6.42
N LEU A 89 8.99 -2.60 7.66
CA LEU A 89 10.33 -2.09 7.90
C LEU A 89 11.41 -3.04 7.34
N GLY A 90 12.37 -2.49 6.60
CA GLY A 90 13.46 -3.25 5.97
C GLY A 90 13.04 -3.98 4.69
N ARG A 91 11.81 -3.78 4.20
CA ARG A 91 11.37 -4.32 2.92
C ARG A 91 12.06 -3.62 1.75
N GLU A 92 12.37 -4.41 0.73
CA GLU A 92 12.91 -4.00 -0.55
C GLU A 92 11.76 -3.66 -1.50
N LEU A 93 11.68 -2.39 -1.90
CA LEU A 93 10.84 -1.92 -2.99
C LEU A 93 11.67 -1.88 -4.28
N ARG A 94 11.22 -2.58 -5.32
CA ARG A 94 11.77 -2.49 -6.67
C ARG A 94 10.84 -1.68 -7.54
N ILE A 95 11.39 -0.64 -8.19
CA ILE A 95 10.68 0.18 -9.18
C ILE A 95 11.42 0.03 -10.51
N SER A 96 10.72 -0.45 -11.52
CA SER A 96 11.27 -0.71 -12.85
C SER A 96 10.20 -0.53 -13.93
N ALA A 97 10.62 -0.50 -15.20
CA ALA A 97 9.66 -0.54 -16.32
C ALA A 97 8.83 -1.83 -16.35
N SER A 98 9.35 -2.94 -15.81
CA SER A 98 8.63 -4.23 -15.75
C SER A 98 7.63 -4.30 -14.61
N GLY A 99 7.86 -3.58 -13.51
CA GLY A 99 6.98 -3.64 -12.36
C GLY A 99 7.39 -2.77 -11.18
N ILE A 100 6.41 -2.58 -10.29
CA ILE A 100 6.60 -2.11 -8.90
C ILE A 100 6.29 -3.30 -7.99
N SER A 101 7.24 -3.69 -7.16
CA SER A 101 7.08 -4.80 -6.23
C SER A 101 7.74 -4.50 -4.89
N LEU A 102 7.07 -4.92 -3.82
CA LEU A 102 7.64 -4.93 -2.48
C LEU A 102 7.94 -6.39 -2.14
N ASN A 103 9.05 -6.65 -1.46
CA ASN A 103 9.39 -7.99 -1.01
C ASN A 103 8.52 -8.43 0.19
N ASP A 104 7.22 -8.42 0.03
CA ASP A 104 6.23 -8.99 0.92
C ASP A 104 5.31 -9.94 0.10
N ASP A 105 4.14 -10.28 0.63
CA ASP A 105 3.15 -11.07 -0.10
C ASP A 105 2.15 -10.20 -0.87
N SER A 106 2.45 -8.90 -1.07
CA SER A 106 1.60 -8.00 -1.85
C SER A 106 1.59 -8.36 -3.33
N ARG A 107 0.51 -7.96 -4.02
CA ARG A 107 0.44 -8.10 -5.47
C ARG A 107 1.25 -7.02 -6.15
N ASP A 108 2.27 -7.43 -6.91
CA ASP A 108 3.04 -6.57 -7.80
C ASP A 108 2.15 -5.80 -8.79
N CYS A 109 2.59 -4.60 -9.15
CA CYS A 109 2.04 -3.84 -10.27
C CYS A 109 2.88 -4.09 -11.51
N GLN A 110 2.36 -4.83 -12.49
CA GLN A 110 3.10 -5.14 -13.71
C GLN A 110 2.93 -3.99 -14.71
N LYS A 111 4.03 -3.60 -15.38
CA LYS A 111 4.05 -2.51 -16.38
C LYS A 111 3.39 -1.20 -15.87
N PRO A 112 3.86 -0.65 -14.74
CA PRO A 112 3.31 0.56 -14.15
C PRO A 112 3.35 1.73 -15.12
N VAL A 113 2.28 2.53 -15.15
CA VAL A 113 2.30 3.86 -15.77
C VAL A 113 2.43 4.90 -14.67
N LEU A 114 3.51 5.68 -14.70
CA LEU A 114 3.70 6.79 -13.75
C LEU A 114 3.34 8.13 -14.42
N SER A 115 2.43 8.86 -13.80
CA SER A 115 2.01 10.20 -14.23
C SER A 115 2.43 11.25 -13.20
N SER A 116 2.83 12.44 -13.67
CA SER A 116 3.20 13.54 -12.78
C SER A 116 1.96 14.18 -12.17
N LEU A 117 1.97 14.42 -10.86
CA LEU A 117 0.97 15.20 -10.16
C LEU A 117 1.38 16.68 -10.08
N PRO A 118 0.43 17.60 -9.83
CA PRO A 118 0.72 19.02 -9.65
C PRO A 118 1.76 19.27 -8.55
N LYS A 119 2.63 20.26 -8.79
CA LYS A 119 3.61 20.71 -7.77
C LYS A 119 2.90 21.27 -6.55
N THR A 120 3.44 20.99 -5.37
CA THR A 120 2.90 21.43 -4.08
C THR A 120 4.00 21.45 -3.02
N SER A 121 3.69 21.82 -1.77
CA SER A 121 4.60 21.59 -0.64
C SER A 121 4.43 20.18 -0.07
N LEU A 122 5.50 19.64 0.52
CA LEU A 122 5.51 18.31 1.13
C LEU A 122 4.48 18.20 2.25
N GLN A 123 4.44 19.20 3.15
CA GLN A 123 3.47 19.29 4.24
C GLN A 123 2.04 19.25 3.71
N LYS A 124 1.74 20.05 2.68
CA LYS A 124 0.40 20.08 2.07
C LYS A 124 0.04 18.73 1.45
N PHE A 125 0.96 18.10 0.72
CA PHE A 125 0.67 16.82 0.07
C PHE A 125 0.39 15.70 1.07
N ILE A 126 1.27 15.51 2.08
CA ILE A 126 1.12 14.44 3.07
C ILE A 126 -0.16 14.67 3.89
N GLY A 127 -0.39 15.89 4.38
CA GLY A 127 -1.59 16.21 5.15
C GLY A 127 -2.89 15.98 4.39
N GLN A 128 -2.90 16.19 3.07
CA GLN A 128 -4.09 15.97 2.23
C GLN A 128 -4.23 14.52 1.74
N SER A 129 -3.19 13.71 1.84
CA SER A 129 -3.23 12.31 1.39
C SER A 129 -4.12 11.45 2.29
N PHE A 130 -4.16 11.77 3.59
CA PHE A 130 -4.89 11.00 4.60
C PHE A 130 -5.54 11.95 5.62
N PRO A 131 -6.67 12.60 5.28
CA PRO A 131 -7.37 13.47 6.21
C PRO A 131 -7.99 12.66 7.36
N ARG A 132 -7.87 13.17 8.58
CA ARG A 132 -8.56 12.67 9.77
C ARG A 132 -10.05 13.02 9.71
N PRO A 133 -10.92 12.23 10.36
CA PRO A 133 -12.29 12.68 10.62
C PRO A 133 -12.28 13.96 11.47
N GLU A 134 -13.32 14.79 11.33
CA GLU A 134 -13.45 15.98 12.15
C GLU A 134 -13.67 15.60 13.63
N HIS A 135 -12.71 15.94 14.48
CA HIS A 135 -12.77 15.72 15.92
C HIS A 135 -12.36 16.98 16.69
N PHE A 136 -12.87 17.13 17.92
CA PHE A 136 -12.51 18.25 18.78
C PHE A 136 -11.03 18.14 19.18
N GLN A 137 -10.23 19.18 18.90
CA GLN A 137 -8.79 19.37 19.24
C GLN A 137 -7.73 18.81 18.27
N THR A 138 -8.10 17.99 17.27
CA THR A 138 -7.13 17.48 16.30
C THR A 138 -7.40 18.06 14.91
N PRO A 139 -6.43 18.72 14.26
CA PRO A 139 -6.61 19.25 12.90
C PRO A 139 -6.93 18.14 11.89
N THR A 140 -7.87 18.39 10.97
CA THR A 140 -8.27 17.45 9.90
C THR A 140 -7.09 16.98 9.05
N TYR A 141 -6.14 17.86 8.75
CA TYR A 141 -4.99 17.51 7.92
C TYR A 141 -3.75 17.29 8.81
N PRO A 142 -3.22 16.06 8.89
CA PRO A 142 -2.02 15.78 9.67
C PRO A 142 -0.79 16.54 9.19
N THR A 143 0.11 16.80 10.13
CA THR A 143 1.42 17.41 9.89
C THR A 143 2.51 16.37 9.66
N LEU A 144 3.63 16.77 9.07
CA LEU A 144 4.82 15.90 8.98
C LEU A 144 5.25 15.39 10.37
N SER A 145 5.14 16.23 11.40
CA SER A 145 5.42 15.84 12.78
C SER A 145 4.46 14.80 13.34
N ASP A 146 3.19 14.80 12.92
CA ASP A 146 2.22 13.79 13.38
C ASP A 146 2.58 12.40 12.85
N TYR A 147 3.19 12.33 11.67
CA TYR A 147 3.78 11.12 11.10
C TYR A 147 5.16 10.77 11.69
N GLY A 148 5.71 11.60 12.58
CA GLY A 148 7.10 11.46 13.05
C GLY A 148 8.16 11.71 11.97
N LEU A 149 7.81 12.39 10.87
CA LEU A 149 8.72 12.70 9.77
C LEU A 149 9.57 13.92 10.12
N LYS A 150 10.87 13.71 10.31
CA LYS A 150 11.86 14.78 10.53
C LYS A 150 12.36 15.34 9.19
N LEU A 151 11.45 15.97 8.44
CA LEU A 151 11.71 16.53 7.11
C LEU A 151 11.30 18.01 7.08
N ALA A 152 12.05 18.82 6.34
CA ALA A 152 11.65 20.21 6.09
C ALA A 152 10.49 20.25 5.08
N ASP A 153 9.59 21.22 5.23
CA ASP A 153 8.60 21.48 4.18
C ASP A 153 9.29 22.05 2.95
N ALA A 154 9.22 21.33 1.84
CA ALA A 154 9.88 21.67 0.59
C ALA A 154 8.90 21.54 -0.58
N ALA A 155 9.19 22.25 -1.68
CA ALA A 155 8.44 22.06 -2.92
C ALA A 155 8.72 20.67 -3.50
N VAL A 156 7.67 19.92 -3.80
CA VAL A 156 7.73 18.56 -4.33
C VAL A 156 6.99 18.44 -5.65
N SER A 157 7.39 17.46 -6.46
CA SER A 157 6.73 17.07 -7.71
C SER A 157 6.37 15.58 -7.61
N PRO A 158 5.21 15.25 -7.02
CA PRO A 158 4.80 13.86 -6.80
C PRO A 158 4.49 13.16 -8.13
N TRP A 159 4.60 11.85 -8.14
CA TRP A 159 4.17 10.97 -9.23
C TRP A 159 3.08 10.05 -8.70
N GLN A 160 2.20 9.55 -9.56
CA GLN A 160 1.19 8.56 -9.21
C GLN A 160 1.24 7.38 -10.17
N ALA A 161 1.17 6.17 -9.62
CA ALA A 161 1.06 4.93 -10.36
C ALA A 161 -0.38 4.61 -10.77
N SER A 162 -0.49 4.12 -12.00
CA SER A 162 -1.65 3.38 -12.48
C SER A 162 -1.23 1.92 -12.76
N CYS A 163 -1.96 1.00 -12.17
CA CYS A 163 -1.70 -0.44 -12.21
C CYS A 163 -2.93 -1.18 -12.75
N THR A 164 -3.23 -0.95 -14.03
CA THR A 164 -4.37 -1.57 -14.72
C THR A 164 -3.86 -2.58 -15.76
N PRO A 165 -4.46 -3.79 -15.85
CA PRO A 165 -5.64 -4.28 -15.13
C PRO A 165 -5.35 -5.03 -13.82
N ASP A 166 -4.10 -5.09 -13.34
CA ASP A 166 -3.62 -6.07 -12.34
C ASP A 166 -4.28 -6.03 -10.95
N ALA A 167 -5.16 -5.06 -10.68
CA ALA A 167 -5.81 -4.86 -9.37
C ALA A 167 -4.80 -4.94 -8.21
N SER A 168 -3.60 -4.42 -8.45
CA SER A 168 -2.51 -4.31 -7.49
C SER A 168 -2.83 -3.23 -6.45
N GLN A 169 -2.39 -3.44 -5.21
CA GLN A 169 -2.52 -2.42 -4.16
C GLN A 169 -1.80 -1.11 -4.53
N TRP A 170 -0.73 -1.22 -5.32
CA TRP A 170 0.05 -0.09 -5.85
C TRP A 170 -0.73 0.82 -6.79
N ASN A 171 -1.95 0.46 -7.20
CA ASN A 171 -2.79 1.35 -7.99
C ASN A 171 -3.11 2.62 -7.18
N HIS A 172 -2.82 3.79 -7.75
CA HIS A 172 -2.88 5.11 -7.11
C HIS A 172 -1.81 5.39 -6.05
N ALA A 173 -0.85 4.49 -5.82
CA ALA A 173 0.32 4.77 -5.01
C ALA A 173 1.06 6.00 -5.57
N TRP A 174 1.49 6.88 -4.70
CA TRP A 174 2.22 8.10 -5.06
C TRP A 174 3.68 8.00 -4.67
N PHE A 175 4.56 8.64 -5.44
CA PHE A 175 6.00 8.65 -5.23
C PHE A 175 6.52 10.07 -5.15
N ILE A 176 7.23 10.40 -4.08
CA ILE A 176 7.88 11.71 -3.89
C ILE A 176 9.38 11.51 -3.70
N LEU A 177 10.15 11.87 -4.72
CA LEU A 177 11.60 11.89 -4.63
C LEU A 177 12.06 13.18 -3.95
N LEU A 178 12.57 13.08 -2.73
CA LEU A 178 13.11 14.22 -1.97
C LEU A 178 14.59 14.46 -2.29
N SER A 179 15.34 13.39 -2.58
CA SER A 179 16.73 13.42 -3.02
C SER A 179 17.05 12.12 -3.78
N PRO A 180 18.20 11.99 -4.45
CA PRO A 180 18.57 10.73 -5.12
C PRO A 180 18.55 9.49 -4.21
N ASP A 181 18.70 9.67 -2.90
CA ASP A 181 18.73 8.61 -1.88
C ASP A 181 17.52 8.64 -0.92
N ARG A 182 16.49 9.44 -1.22
CA ARG A 182 15.32 9.54 -0.35
C ARG A 182 14.02 9.64 -1.14
N LEU A 183 13.19 8.63 -0.97
CA LEU A 183 11.89 8.48 -1.61
C LEU A 183 10.83 8.34 -0.53
N LEU A 184 9.68 8.96 -0.72
CA LEU A 184 8.47 8.67 0.03
C LEU A 184 7.45 8.00 -0.89
N THR A 185 6.72 7.02 -0.38
CA THR A 185 5.58 6.42 -1.09
C THR A 185 4.54 5.95 -0.08
N ASN A 186 3.35 5.66 -0.56
CA ASN A 186 2.45 4.68 0.03
C ASN A 186 2.38 3.45 -0.90
N ASP A 187 1.81 2.33 -0.44
CA ASP A 187 1.61 1.14 -1.28
C ASP A 187 0.14 0.75 -1.46
N ASP A 188 -0.80 1.23 -0.62
CA ASP A 188 -2.21 0.84 -0.67
C ASP A 188 -3.22 1.93 -0.22
N ASN A 189 -2.73 3.16 0.03
CA ASN A 189 -3.50 4.29 0.60
C ASN A 189 -4.08 4.05 2.01
N SER A 190 -3.61 3.06 2.78
CA SER A 190 -4.10 2.74 4.13
C SER A 190 -3.56 3.67 5.24
N GLY A 191 -3.34 4.96 4.95
CA GLY A 191 -3.07 5.95 6.00
C GLY A 191 -1.62 6.07 6.49
N PHE A 192 -0.64 5.51 5.77
CA PHE A 192 0.77 5.55 6.16
C PHE A 192 1.69 6.03 5.03
N VAL A 193 2.92 6.36 5.40
CA VAL A 193 3.99 6.81 4.53
C VAL A 193 5.21 5.93 4.74
N LEU A 194 5.66 5.27 3.69
CA LEU A 194 6.95 4.60 3.66
C LEU A 194 8.03 5.64 3.35
N VAL A 195 9.05 5.68 4.20
CA VAL A 195 10.28 6.42 3.93
C VAL A 195 11.31 5.43 3.45
N LEU A 196 11.85 5.66 2.26
CA LEU A 196 12.79 4.76 1.63
C LEU A 196 14.14 5.40 1.39
N ARG A 197 15.17 4.55 1.46
CA ARG A 197 16.56 4.85 1.09
C ARG A 197 16.93 4.09 -0.16
N ARG A 198 17.72 4.66 -1.07
CA ARG A 198 18.16 3.93 -2.25
C ARG A 198 19.18 2.88 -1.82
N ARG A 199 19.03 1.64 -2.32
CA ARG A 199 20.00 0.60 -2.04
C ARG A 199 21.27 0.85 -2.86
N ALA A 200 22.33 1.26 -2.17
CA ALA A 200 23.67 1.34 -2.74
C ALA A 200 24.35 -0.04 -2.70
N GLY A 201 25.05 -0.42 -3.78
CA GLY A 201 25.64 -1.76 -3.94
C GLY A 201 26.68 -2.18 -2.90
N SER A 202 27.17 -1.26 -2.07
CA SER A 202 28.20 -1.53 -1.04
C SER A 202 27.66 -1.72 0.37
N THR A 203 26.39 -1.36 0.65
CA THR A 203 25.83 -1.45 2.01
C THR A 203 24.97 -2.70 2.13
N SER A 204 25.53 -3.77 2.70
CA SER A 204 24.80 -5.02 2.93
C SER A 204 23.90 -4.91 4.16
N ILE A 205 22.59 -5.15 3.99
CA ILE A 205 21.70 -5.43 5.13
C ILE A 205 22.21 -6.70 5.82
N ARG A 206 22.42 -6.63 7.15
CA ARG A 206 22.83 -7.76 7.98
C ARG A 206 21.66 -8.26 8.84
N PRO A 207 21.57 -9.57 9.12
CA PRO A 207 20.56 -10.10 10.03
C PRO A 207 20.80 -9.61 11.46
N SER A 208 19.88 -9.90 12.38
CA SER A 208 19.94 -9.52 13.79
C SER A 208 20.99 -10.30 14.59
N PHE A 209 21.50 -11.41 14.03
CA PHE A 209 22.56 -12.23 14.61
C PHE A 209 23.91 -12.05 13.89
N ALA A 210 24.99 -12.47 14.56
CA ALA A 210 26.33 -12.36 14.03
C ALA A 210 26.61 -13.48 13.01
N CYS A 211 26.87 -13.11 11.75
CA CYS A 211 27.03 -14.08 10.65
C CYS A 211 28.24 -15.01 10.77
N ASP A 212 29.28 -14.57 11.47
CA ASP A 212 30.44 -15.40 11.85
C ASP A 212 30.09 -16.50 12.86
N LYS A 213 28.96 -16.37 13.56
CA LYS A 213 28.42 -17.36 14.50
C LYS A 213 27.30 -18.23 13.93
N ALA A 214 26.99 -18.10 12.64
CA ALA A 214 25.94 -18.87 11.98
C ALA A 214 26.23 -20.39 12.02
N GLN A 215 25.37 -21.15 12.69
CA GLN A 215 25.55 -22.59 12.91
C GLN A 215 24.77 -23.43 11.89
N SER A 216 23.56 -23.00 11.53
CA SER A 216 22.70 -23.74 10.60
C SER A 216 22.92 -23.35 9.13
N ALA A 217 22.50 -24.21 8.20
CA ALA A 217 22.49 -23.88 6.77
C ALA A 217 21.54 -22.69 6.47
N ALA A 218 20.42 -22.62 7.20
CA ALA A 218 19.49 -21.50 7.15
C ALA A 218 20.15 -20.18 7.55
N GLU A 219 20.87 -20.13 8.67
CA GLU A 219 21.54 -18.91 9.13
C GLU A 219 22.60 -18.43 8.15
N ARG A 220 23.41 -19.35 7.60
CA ARG A 220 24.38 -19.02 6.56
C ARG A 220 23.71 -18.48 5.29
N THR A 221 22.56 -19.03 4.92
CA THR A 221 21.77 -18.56 3.77
C THR A 221 21.19 -17.17 4.02
N ILE A 222 20.65 -16.93 5.23
CA ILE A 222 20.17 -15.61 5.66
C ILE A 222 21.31 -14.58 5.59
N CYS A 223 22.51 -14.94 6.02
CA CYS A 223 23.68 -14.06 6.01
C CYS A 223 24.17 -13.64 4.62
N THR A 224 23.86 -14.42 3.57
CA THR A 224 24.29 -14.12 2.19
C THR A 224 23.21 -13.44 1.35
N SER A 225 22.00 -13.30 1.89
CA SER A 225 20.86 -12.68 1.20
C SER A 225 20.36 -11.46 1.97
N GLN A 226 20.48 -10.27 1.36
CA GLN A 226 19.99 -9.02 1.97
C GLN A 226 18.49 -9.06 2.23
N THR A 227 17.72 -9.70 1.36
CA THR A 227 16.28 -9.89 1.51
C THR A 227 15.97 -10.74 2.75
N LEU A 228 16.66 -11.88 2.92
CA LEU A 228 16.45 -12.74 4.09
C LEU A 228 16.96 -12.09 5.38
N ALA A 229 18.07 -11.36 5.33
CA ALA A 229 18.55 -10.55 6.45
C ALA A 229 17.53 -9.48 6.87
N GLY A 230 16.82 -8.87 5.91
CA GLY A 230 15.71 -7.96 6.17
C GLY A 230 14.55 -8.64 6.92
N TYR A 231 14.13 -9.82 6.46
CA TYR A 231 13.08 -10.59 7.15
C TYR A 231 13.49 -11.04 8.56
N ASP A 232 14.73 -11.45 8.76
CA ASP A 232 15.24 -11.82 10.08
C ASP A 232 15.18 -10.65 11.08
N ARG A 233 15.54 -9.44 10.62
CA ARG A 233 15.36 -8.20 11.39
C ARG A 233 13.89 -7.91 11.69
N SER A 234 12.98 -8.14 10.74
CA SER A 234 11.54 -8.00 10.96
C SER A 234 11.02 -8.96 12.02
N VAL A 235 11.39 -10.24 11.97
CA VAL A 235 11.01 -11.23 13.00
C VAL A 235 11.50 -10.77 14.37
N THR A 236 12.75 -10.32 14.44
CA THR A 236 13.35 -9.84 15.69
C THR A 236 12.58 -8.64 16.25
N ALA A 237 12.24 -7.66 15.41
CA ALA A 237 11.47 -6.48 15.83
C ALA A 237 10.05 -6.85 16.29
N ALA A 238 9.35 -7.72 15.55
CA ALA A 238 8.02 -8.22 15.93
C ALA A 238 8.06 -9.00 17.26
N TYR A 239 9.10 -9.80 17.46
CA TYR A 239 9.29 -10.57 18.69
C TYR A 239 9.54 -9.66 19.90
N HIS A 240 10.37 -8.63 19.77
CA HIS A 240 10.58 -7.65 20.84
C HIS A 240 9.29 -6.89 21.19
N ARG A 241 8.47 -6.56 20.18
CA ARG A 241 7.16 -5.96 20.41
C ARG A 241 6.24 -6.91 21.18
N ALA A 242 6.09 -8.14 20.72
CA ALA A 242 5.26 -9.14 21.39
C ALA A 242 5.69 -9.36 22.86
N LEU A 243 7.01 -9.38 23.13
CA LEU A 243 7.54 -9.43 24.49
C LEU A 243 7.14 -8.20 25.34
N ALA A 244 7.14 -7.00 24.75
CA ALA A 244 6.75 -5.78 25.46
C ALA A 244 5.24 -5.75 25.76
N THR A 245 4.40 -6.31 24.87
CA THR A 245 2.96 -6.41 25.07
C THR A 245 2.56 -7.48 26.08
N ALA A 246 3.27 -8.61 26.12
CA ALA A 246 2.96 -9.75 26.99
C ALA A 246 3.14 -9.48 28.50
N GLY A 247 3.80 -8.39 28.90
CA GLY A 247 4.06 -8.08 30.30
C GLY A 247 5.04 -9.06 30.95
N ASP A 248 4.75 -9.51 32.18
CA ASP A 248 5.69 -10.30 32.97
C ASP A 248 5.78 -11.79 32.55
N ASP A 249 4.70 -12.38 32.04
CA ASP A 249 4.70 -13.78 31.58
C ASP A 249 5.06 -13.91 30.09
N THR A 250 6.36 -13.97 29.83
CA THR A 250 6.94 -14.13 28.48
C THR A 250 7.34 -15.57 28.17
N SER A 251 7.02 -16.52 29.05
CA SER A 251 7.57 -17.88 29.00
C SER A 251 7.10 -18.67 27.77
N SER A 252 5.79 -18.67 27.49
CA SER A 252 5.22 -19.32 26.30
C SER A 252 5.78 -18.72 25.02
N LEU A 253 5.80 -17.39 24.91
CA LEU A 253 6.28 -16.68 23.73
C LEU A 253 7.76 -16.99 23.42
N LYS A 254 8.60 -17.11 24.46
CA LYS A 254 10.01 -17.55 24.31
C LYS A 254 10.11 -18.99 23.80
N GLN A 255 9.32 -19.90 24.35
CA GLN A 255 9.31 -21.31 23.92
C GLN A 255 8.82 -21.46 22.48
N GLU A 256 7.77 -20.73 22.10
CA GLU A 256 7.26 -20.69 20.73
C GLU A 256 8.30 -20.14 19.76
N GLN A 257 9.03 -19.09 20.14
CA GLN A 257 10.09 -18.53 19.31
C GLN A 257 11.23 -19.53 19.09
N ILE A 258 11.64 -20.25 20.14
CA ILE A 258 12.66 -21.31 20.03
C ILE A 258 12.16 -22.45 19.14
N SER A 259 10.91 -22.88 19.31
CA SER A 259 10.29 -23.91 18.47
C SER A 259 10.26 -23.48 17.00
N TRP A 260 9.85 -22.24 16.73
CA TRP A 260 9.81 -21.68 15.39
C TRP A 260 11.20 -21.62 14.73
N LEU A 261 12.28 -21.35 15.48
CA LEU A 261 13.64 -21.39 14.92
C LEU A 261 13.99 -22.77 14.34
N ASN A 262 13.49 -23.85 14.94
CA ASN A 262 13.65 -25.20 14.37
C ASN A 262 12.88 -25.35 13.06
N THR A 263 11.64 -24.85 13.00
CA THR A 263 10.83 -24.81 11.77
C THR A 263 11.53 -24.04 10.65
N ARG A 264 12.03 -22.83 10.95
CA ARG A 264 12.81 -22.01 10.00
C ARG A 264 14.06 -22.77 9.54
N ASN A 265 14.79 -23.38 10.46
CA ASN A 265 16.05 -24.08 10.14
C ASN A 265 15.83 -25.33 9.27
N ALA A 266 14.65 -25.96 9.32
CA ALA A 266 14.29 -27.08 8.46
C ALA A 266 14.26 -26.71 6.96
N CYS A 267 14.10 -25.43 6.61
CA CYS A 267 14.20 -24.93 5.23
C CYS A 267 15.63 -25.07 4.64
N ASN A 268 16.67 -25.29 5.46
CA ASN A 268 18.06 -25.34 5.01
C ASN A 268 18.44 -24.12 4.16
N THR A 269 18.80 -24.33 2.88
CA THR A 269 19.22 -23.26 1.96
C THR A 269 18.10 -22.77 1.04
N ASP A 270 16.87 -23.25 1.22
CA ASP A 270 15.72 -22.83 0.43
C ASP A 270 15.31 -21.41 0.81
N THR A 271 15.62 -20.44 -0.07
CA THR A 271 15.37 -19.02 0.16
C THR A 271 13.88 -18.69 0.20
N GLU A 272 13.05 -19.39 -0.57
CA GLU A 272 11.61 -19.14 -0.60
C GLU A 272 10.94 -19.69 0.65
N CYS A 273 11.32 -20.89 1.09
CA CYS A 273 10.89 -21.48 2.35
C CYS A 273 11.27 -20.57 3.54
N LEU A 274 12.52 -20.10 3.59
CA LEU A 274 12.99 -19.19 4.64
C LEU A 274 12.21 -17.88 4.66
N ALA A 275 12.05 -17.25 3.49
CA ALA A 275 11.31 -16.00 3.36
C ALA A 275 9.86 -16.15 3.83
N LYS A 276 9.17 -17.20 3.37
CA LYS A 276 7.80 -17.52 3.77
C LYS A 276 7.69 -17.75 5.28
N SER A 277 8.53 -18.62 5.85
CA SER A 277 8.54 -18.94 7.28
C SER A 277 8.75 -17.71 8.16
N MET A 278 9.60 -16.76 7.72
CA MET A 278 9.84 -15.52 8.45
C MET A 278 8.68 -14.53 8.32
N ARG A 279 8.06 -14.38 7.14
CA ARG A 279 6.87 -13.53 6.97
C ARG A 279 5.70 -14.01 7.82
N GLU A 280 5.38 -15.32 7.75
CA GLU A 280 4.32 -15.93 8.57
C GLU A 280 4.57 -15.71 10.06
N ARG A 281 5.83 -15.79 10.51
CA ARG A 281 6.17 -15.55 11.91
C ARG A 281 5.98 -14.09 12.32
N VAL A 282 6.35 -13.14 11.46
CA VAL A 282 6.08 -11.72 11.72
C VAL A 282 4.59 -11.51 11.91
N ASP A 283 3.76 -12.02 11.00
CA ASP A 283 2.30 -11.85 11.08
C ASP A 283 1.72 -12.48 12.36
N GLN A 284 2.16 -13.68 12.73
CA GLN A 284 1.77 -14.32 13.99
C GLN A 284 2.14 -13.48 15.21
N LEU A 285 3.36 -12.93 15.25
CA LEU A 285 3.84 -12.11 16.38
C LEU A 285 3.14 -10.75 16.46
N MET A 286 2.69 -10.22 15.33
CA MET A 286 1.97 -8.95 15.26
C MET A 286 0.48 -9.06 15.61
N GLN A 287 -0.05 -10.28 15.74
CA GLN A 287 -1.43 -10.58 16.17
C GLN A 287 -1.57 -10.88 17.66
N GLN A 288 -0.46 -10.97 18.40
CA GLN A 288 -0.42 -11.17 19.86
C GLN A 288 -0.64 -9.83 20.59
#